data_AF-A0A349B473-F1
#
_entry.id   AF-A0A349B473-F1
#
_cell.length_a   1.000
_cell.length_b   1.000
_cell.length_c   1.000
_cell.angle_alpha   90.00
_cell.angle_beta   90.00
_cell.angle_gamma   90.00
#
_symmetry.space_group_name_H-M   'P 1'
#
loop_
_entity.id
_entity.type
_entity.pdbx_description
1 polymer ?
#
loop_
_entity_poly.entity_id
_entity_poly.type
_entity_poly.pdbx_seq_one_letter_code
_entity_poly.pdbx_strand_id
1 'polypeptide(L)'
;MDYGYGLWPLVIINSAIFVIFALSFFRPGNGRDWKAMGGFTAFIIALFTEMYGFPLTVYLLTGALGSRFESLNLTHDGGHLFSELVGWQGDPHLSPFHLASYVFIAGGMWAIAAAWRVLWASARVGTLATTGPYAWARHPQYAGFLAVMAGFLLQWPTIPTLVMFPILVVVYRRLATAEERSVRH
;
A
#
# COMPACT_ATOMS: atom_id res chain seq x y z
N MET A 1 3.75 -16.66 -26.40
CA MET A 1 3.97 -15.56 -25.45
C MET A 1 3.27 -15.96 -24.17
N ASP A 2 4.03 -16.11 -23.10
CA ASP A 2 3.45 -16.46 -21.80
C ASP A 2 2.68 -15.24 -21.30
N TYR A 3 1.36 -15.37 -21.14
CA TYR A 3 0.54 -14.27 -20.65
C TYR A 3 0.83 -14.11 -19.16
N GLY A 4 1.56 -13.05 -18.78
CA GLY A 4 1.96 -12.78 -17.38
C GLY A 4 0.81 -12.33 -16.45
N TYR A 5 -0.43 -12.48 -16.90
CA TYR A 5 -1.65 -11.94 -16.30
C TYR A 5 -2.78 -12.97 -16.33
N GLY A 6 -3.90 -12.70 -15.63
CA GLY A 6 -4.99 -13.66 -15.41
C GLY A 6 -4.76 -14.60 -14.23
N LEU A 7 -3.71 -14.37 -13.43
CA LEU A 7 -3.30 -15.14 -12.27
C LEU A 7 -4.15 -14.77 -11.03
N TRP A 8 -5.47 -14.92 -11.12
CA TRP A 8 -6.42 -14.59 -10.06
C TRP A 8 -6.14 -15.27 -8.71
N PRO A 9 -5.64 -16.52 -8.63
CA PRO A 9 -5.20 -17.08 -7.36
C PRO A 9 -4.15 -16.23 -6.65
N LEU A 10 -3.19 -15.65 -7.39
CA LEU A 10 -2.19 -14.74 -6.82
C LEU A 10 -2.83 -13.43 -6.35
N VAL A 11 -3.80 -12.88 -7.11
CA VAL A 11 -4.56 -11.68 -6.70
C VAL A 11 -5.21 -11.92 -5.34
N ILE A 12 -5.92 -13.04 -5.19
CA ILE A 12 -6.67 -13.39 -3.98
C ILE A 12 -5.72 -13.63 -2.81
N ILE A 13 -4.70 -14.49 -3.00
CA ILE A 13 -3.79 -14.87 -1.92
C ILE A 13 -3.00 -13.66 -1.42
N ASN A 14 -2.41 -12.87 -2.31
CA ASN A 14 -1.63 -11.71 -1.90
C ASN A 14 -2.52 -10.65 -1.24
N SER A 15 -3.69 -10.34 -1.83
CA SER A 15 -4.62 -9.40 -1.20
C SER A 15 -5.04 -9.87 0.20
N ALA A 16 -5.38 -11.16 0.34
CA ALA A 16 -5.76 -11.74 1.62
C ALA A 16 -4.65 -11.63 2.65
N ILE A 17 -3.40 -11.93 2.30
CA ILE A 17 -2.25 -11.82 3.21
C ILE A 17 -2.15 -10.40 3.79
N PHE A 18 -2.17 -9.37 2.93
CA PHE A 18 -2.03 -7.99 3.39
C PHE A 18 -3.25 -7.47 4.14
N VAL A 19 -4.46 -7.82 3.71
CA VAL A 19 -5.70 -7.41 4.38
C VAL A 19 -5.87 -8.11 5.74
N ILE A 20 -5.61 -9.41 5.82
CA ILE A 20 -5.67 -10.16 7.08
C ILE A 20 -4.58 -9.68 8.04
N PHE A 21 -3.36 -9.42 7.55
CA PHE A 21 -2.32 -8.80 8.36
C PHE A 21 -2.80 -7.46 8.94
N ALA A 22 -3.31 -6.57 8.09
CA ALA A 22 -3.84 -5.28 8.52
C ALA A 22 -4.95 -5.44 9.57
N LEU A 23 -5.93 -6.31 9.35
CA LEU A 23 -7.03 -6.57 10.29
C LEU A 23 -6.57 -7.17 11.63
N SER A 24 -5.47 -7.95 11.61
CA SER A 24 -4.92 -8.55 12.83
C SER A 24 -4.33 -7.51 13.78
N PHE A 25 -3.77 -6.43 13.23
CA PHE A 25 -3.09 -5.37 13.97
C PHE A 25 -3.84 -4.02 13.98
N PHE A 26 -4.93 -3.91 13.24
CA PHE A 26 -5.80 -2.74 13.22
C PHE A 26 -7.24 -3.24 13.26
N ARG A 27 -7.82 -3.26 14.45
CA ARG A 27 -9.20 -3.74 14.67
C ARG A 27 -10.17 -2.56 14.60
N PRO A 28 -10.98 -2.41 13.55
CA PRO A 28 -11.85 -1.26 13.42
C PRO A 28 -12.94 -1.28 14.49
N GLY A 29 -12.91 -0.31 15.41
CA GLY A 29 -13.88 -0.19 16.51
C GLY A 29 -15.00 0.80 16.20
N ASN A 30 -14.78 1.71 15.25
CA ASN A 30 -15.75 2.74 14.87
C ASN A 30 -15.77 2.98 13.34
N GLY A 31 -16.72 3.78 12.86
CA GLY A 31 -16.89 4.05 11.43
C GLY A 31 -15.70 4.75 10.76
N ARG A 32 -14.85 5.47 11.50
CA ARG A 32 -13.62 6.10 10.98
C ARG A 32 -12.56 5.04 10.73
N ASP A 33 -12.36 4.13 11.68
CA ASP A 33 -11.41 3.02 11.55
C ASP A 33 -11.80 2.15 10.34
N TRP A 34 -13.09 1.91 10.13
CA TRP A 34 -13.59 1.20 8.95
C TRP A 34 -13.32 1.94 7.64
N LYS A 35 -13.39 3.28 7.63
CA LYS A 35 -13.01 4.09 6.46
C LYS A 35 -11.53 3.98 6.16
N ALA A 36 -10.67 4.02 7.19
CA ALA A 36 -9.23 3.83 7.02
C ALA A 36 -8.94 2.43 6.46
N MET A 37 -9.45 1.38 7.11
CA MET A 37 -9.25 0.00 6.70
C MET A 37 -9.80 -0.28 5.29
N GLY A 38 -10.98 0.24 4.97
CA GLY A 38 -11.60 0.08 3.65
C GLY A 38 -10.77 0.74 2.55
N GLY A 39 -10.21 1.93 2.81
CA GLY A 39 -9.32 2.61 1.87
C GLY A 39 -8.04 1.81 1.57
N PHE A 40 -7.37 1.31 2.62
CA PHE A 40 -6.22 0.42 2.47
C PHE A 40 -6.57 -0.86 1.70
N THR A 41 -7.67 -1.50 2.06
CA THR A 41 -8.13 -2.75 1.44
C THR A 41 -8.41 -2.56 -0.06
N ALA A 42 -9.12 -1.49 -0.41
CA ALA A 42 -9.40 -1.16 -1.81
C ALA A 42 -8.12 -0.93 -2.60
N PHE A 43 -7.15 -0.21 -2.01
CA PHE A 43 -5.84 0.02 -2.64
C PHE A 43 -5.12 -1.30 -2.92
N ILE A 44 -5.04 -2.18 -1.92
CA ILE A 44 -4.36 -3.49 -2.03
C ILE A 44 -5.00 -4.36 -3.11
N ILE A 45 -6.33 -4.46 -3.13
CA ILE A 45 -7.06 -5.26 -4.13
C ILE A 45 -6.83 -4.68 -5.53
N ALA A 46 -6.92 -3.36 -5.69
CA ALA A 46 -6.69 -2.69 -6.97
C ALA A 46 -5.26 -2.95 -7.49
N LEU A 47 -4.27 -2.82 -6.61
CA LEU A 47 -2.86 -3.08 -6.92
C LEU A 47 -2.64 -4.52 -7.41
N PHE A 48 -3.03 -5.52 -6.61
CA PHE A 48 -2.77 -6.92 -6.97
C PHE A 48 -3.58 -7.36 -8.19
N THR A 49 -4.77 -6.80 -8.39
CA THR A 49 -5.56 -7.01 -9.60
C THR A 49 -4.81 -6.51 -10.84
N GLU A 50 -4.22 -5.32 -10.78
CA GLU A 50 -3.40 -4.78 -11.88
C GLU A 50 -2.09 -5.56 -12.07
N MET A 51 -1.50 -6.07 -10.98
CA MET A 51 -0.21 -6.77 -11.03
C MET A 51 -0.30 -8.20 -11.59
N TYR A 52 -1.36 -8.93 -11.26
CA TYR A 52 -1.50 -10.35 -11.61
C TYR A 52 -2.77 -10.68 -12.38
N GLY A 53 -3.82 -9.87 -12.25
CA GLY A 53 -5.14 -10.12 -12.82
C GLY A 53 -5.30 -9.48 -14.19
N PHE A 54 -5.77 -8.23 -14.21
CA PHE A 54 -6.03 -7.45 -15.42
C PHE A 54 -5.20 -6.16 -15.41
N PRO A 55 -4.18 -6.03 -16.26
CA PRO A 55 -3.24 -4.90 -16.27
C PRO A 55 -3.79 -3.73 -17.07
N LEU A 56 -4.88 -3.12 -16.58
CA LEU A 56 -5.50 -1.95 -17.18
C LEU A 56 -4.47 -0.84 -17.44
N THR A 57 -3.56 -0.60 -16.50
CA THR A 57 -2.54 0.44 -16.63
C THR A 57 -1.63 0.20 -17.84
N VAL A 58 -1.07 -1.01 -17.95
CA VAL A 58 -0.20 -1.36 -19.08
C VAL A 58 -0.99 -1.31 -20.38
N TYR A 59 -2.22 -1.84 -20.40
CA TYR A 59 -3.09 -1.81 -21.58
C TYR A 59 -3.33 -0.38 -22.11
N LEU A 60 -3.65 0.57 -21.23
CA LEU A 60 -3.85 1.97 -21.60
C LEU A 60 -2.56 2.64 -22.07
N LEU A 61 -1.44 2.37 -21.41
CA LEU A 61 -0.14 2.95 -21.77
C LEU A 61 0.38 2.41 -23.11
N THR A 62 0.27 1.10 -23.38
CA THR A 62 0.65 0.52 -24.68
C THR A 62 -0.21 1.09 -25.81
N GLY A 63 -1.51 1.31 -25.59
CA GLY A 63 -2.38 1.94 -26.59
C GLY A 63 -2.03 3.41 -26.88
N ALA A 64 -1.69 4.19 -25.84
CA ALA A 64 -1.41 5.61 -25.98
C ALA A 64 0.04 5.95 -26.37
N LEU A 65 1.01 5.12 -25.93
CA LEU A 65 2.45 5.40 -25.96
C LEU A 65 3.29 4.26 -26.54
N GLY A 66 2.68 3.14 -26.96
CA GLY A 66 3.40 1.93 -27.37
C GLY A 66 4.37 2.11 -28.54
N SER A 67 4.21 3.15 -29.37
CA SER A 67 5.17 3.47 -30.43
C SER A 67 6.43 4.21 -29.94
N ARG A 68 6.44 4.72 -28.71
CA ARG A 68 7.56 5.48 -28.12
C ARG A 68 8.40 4.66 -27.14
N PHE A 69 7.88 3.55 -26.64
CA PHE A 69 8.58 2.67 -25.71
C PHE A 69 8.41 1.22 -26.16
N GLU A 70 9.43 0.68 -26.85
CA GLU A 70 9.43 -0.70 -27.37
C GLU A 70 9.22 -1.76 -26.28
N SER A 71 9.52 -1.44 -25.02
CA SER A 71 9.36 -2.33 -23.86
C SER A 71 7.97 -2.29 -23.20
N LEU A 72 7.07 -1.36 -23.57
CA LEU A 72 5.68 -1.34 -23.08
C LEU A 72 4.84 -2.42 -23.78
N ASN A 73 5.03 -3.66 -23.36
CA ASN A 73 4.27 -4.82 -23.82
C ASN A 73 3.41 -5.40 -22.68
N LEU A 74 2.52 -6.34 -23.02
CA LEU A 74 1.61 -6.98 -22.06
C LEU A 74 2.26 -8.18 -21.33
N THR A 75 3.59 -8.19 -21.16
CA THR A 75 4.25 -9.16 -20.28
C THR A 75 4.26 -8.65 -18.84
N HIS A 76 4.57 -9.53 -17.89
CA HIS A 76 4.73 -9.13 -16.49
C HIS A 76 5.83 -8.08 -16.31
N ASP A 77 6.93 -8.20 -17.05
CA ASP A 77 8.06 -7.27 -16.99
C ASP A 77 7.65 -5.84 -17.37
N GLY A 78 6.72 -5.69 -18.31
CA GLY A 78 6.16 -4.38 -18.72
C GLY A 78 5.43 -3.64 -17.60
N GLY A 79 5.08 -4.31 -16.49
CA GLY A 79 4.51 -3.68 -15.31
C GLY A 79 5.53 -3.07 -14.33
N HIS A 80 6.83 -3.36 -14.48
CA HIS A 80 7.91 -2.71 -13.72
C HIS A 80 8.25 -1.33 -14.29
N LEU A 81 7.24 -0.48 -14.43
CA LEU A 81 7.28 0.77 -15.21
C LEU A 81 8.43 1.70 -14.80
N PHE A 82 8.74 1.84 -13.51
CA PHE A 82 9.86 2.71 -13.10
C PHE A 82 11.23 2.15 -13.50
N SER A 83 11.42 0.84 -13.44
CA SER A 83 12.67 0.20 -13.89
C SER A 83 12.87 0.40 -15.39
N GLU A 84 11.79 0.24 -16.17
CA GLU A 84 11.77 0.49 -17.61
C GLU A 84 12.05 1.96 -17.95
N LEU A 85 11.37 2.89 -17.27
CA LEU A 85 11.53 4.33 -17.52
C LEU A 85 12.94 4.86 -17.26
N VAL A 86 13.70 4.23 -16.36
CA VAL A 86 15.10 4.61 -16.08
C VAL A 86 16.12 3.75 -16.84
N GLY A 87 15.67 2.79 -17.66
CA GLY A 87 16.53 1.91 -18.45
C GLY A 87 17.34 0.92 -17.62
N TRP A 88 16.79 0.41 -16.52
CA TRP A 88 17.44 -0.63 -15.70
C TRP A 88 17.53 -1.96 -16.48
N GLN A 89 18.73 -2.53 -16.59
CA GLN A 89 18.99 -3.73 -17.42
C GLN A 89 19.12 -5.04 -16.63
N GLY A 90 19.11 -4.98 -15.30
CA GLY A 90 19.19 -6.15 -14.43
C GLY A 90 17.80 -6.70 -14.07
N ASP A 91 17.76 -7.66 -13.14
CA ASP A 91 16.50 -8.11 -12.54
C ASP A 91 15.73 -6.91 -11.95
N PRO A 92 14.48 -6.64 -12.37
CA PRO A 92 13.67 -5.56 -11.82
C PRO A 92 13.48 -5.65 -10.30
N HIS A 93 13.49 -6.86 -9.72
CA HIS A 93 13.35 -7.07 -8.27
C HIS A 93 14.57 -6.59 -7.47
N LEU A 94 15.70 -6.39 -8.14
CA LEU A 94 16.93 -5.82 -7.59
C LEU A 94 17.10 -4.34 -7.93
N SER A 95 16.13 -3.75 -8.64
CA SER A 95 16.16 -2.32 -8.93
C SER A 95 16.12 -1.49 -7.65
N PRO A 96 16.68 -0.26 -7.64
CA PRO A 96 16.59 0.64 -6.50
C PRO A 96 15.14 0.89 -6.04
N PHE A 97 14.18 0.87 -6.96
CA PHE A 97 12.76 1.04 -6.65
C PHE A 97 12.18 -0.14 -5.87
N HIS A 98 12.52 -1.38 -6.24
CA HIS A 98 12.08 -2.56 -5.50
C HIS A 98 12.76 -2.68 -4.14
N LEU A 99 14.06 -2.37 -4.06
CA LEU A 99 14.76 -2.34 -2.78
C LEU A 99 14.17 -1.30 -1.83
N ALA A 100 13.89 -0.09 -2.33
CA ALA A 100 13.18 0.92 -1.56
C ALA A 100 11.77 0.43 -1.17
N SER A 101 11.02 -0.17 -2.10
CA SER A 101 9.71 -0.77 -1.82
C SER A 101 9.76 -1.75 -0.65
N TYR A 102 10.71 -2.70 -0.66
CA TYR A 102 10.85 -3.69 0.41
C TYR A 102 11.08 -3.04 1.78
N VAL A 103 11.91 -1.99 1.83
CA VAL A 103 12.12 -1.22 3.06
C VAL A 103 10.83 -0.54 3.52
N PHE A 104 10.09 0.11 2.61
CA PHE A 104 8.84 0.78 2.93
C PHE A 104 7.74 -0.20 3.37
N ILE A 105 7.58 -1.33 2.70
CA ILE A 105 6.60 -2.37 3.03
C ILE A 105 6.95 -3.02 4.36
N ALA A 106 8.17 -3.51 4.53
CA ALA A 106 8.60 -4.16 5.77
C ALA A 106 8.56 -3.18 6.96
N GLY A 107 9.08 -1.96 6.77
CA GLY A 107 9.05 -0.91 7.78
C GLY A 107 7.63 -0.48 8.15
N GLY A 108 6.74 -0.35 7.16
CA GLY A 108 5.34 -0.02 7.38
C GLY A 108 4.57 -1.11 8.14
N MET A 109 4.76 -2.37 7.75
CA MET A 109 4.19 -3.52 8.48
C MET A 109 4.71 -3.60 9.92
N TRP A 110 6.01 -3.40 10.12
CA TRP A 110 6.62 -3.36 11.44
C TRP A 110 6.05 -2.21 12.29
N ALA A 111 5.90 -1.01 11.71
CA ALA A 111 5.31 0.14 12.39
C ALA A 111 3.86 -0.14 12.83
N ILE A 112 3.04 -0.77 11.97
CA ILE A 112 1.68 -1.19 12.31
C ILE A 112 1.68 -2.16 13.49
N ALA A 113 2.49 -3.22 13.42
CA ALA A 113 2.55 -4.25 14.47
C ALA A 113 3.07 -3.69 15.80
N ALA A 114 4.14 -2.88 15.75
CA ALA A 114 4.73 -2.25 16.92
C ALA A 114 3.76 -1.27 17.60
N ALA A 115 3.05 -0.46 16.80
CA ALA A 115 2.03 0.45 17.31
C ALA A 115 0.84 -0.30 17.91
N TRP A 116 0.34 -1.36 17.25
CA TRP A 116 -0.76 -2.16 17.78
C TRP A 116 -0.46 -2.69 19.18
N ARG A 117 0.75 -3.21 19.40
CA ARG A 117 1.15 -3.75 20.71
C ARG A 117 1.00 -2.73 21.84
N VAL A 118 1.40 -1.48 21.59
CA VAL A 118 1.28 -0.39 22.57
C VAL A 118 -0.19 0.02 22.73
N LEU A 119 -0.91 0.24 21.62
CA LEU A 119 -2.30 0.68 21.64
C LEU A 119 -3.19 -0.33 22.38
N TRP A 120 -3.01 -1.62 22.09
CA TRP A 120 -3.76 -2.68 22.72
C TRP A 120 -3.50 -2.77 24.23
N ALA A 121 -2.23 -2.62 24.65
CA ALA A 121 -1.87 -2.62 26.07
C ALA A 121 -2.51 -1.44 26.82
N SER A 122 -2.42 -0.22 26.27
CA SER A 122 -3.03 0.99 26.84
C SER A 122 -4.55 0.90 26.88
N ALA A 123 -5.19 0.39 25.82
CA ALA A 123 -6.64 0.23 25.75
C ALA A 123 -7.19 -0.71 26.85
N ARG A 124 -6.46 -1.78 27.22
CA ARG A 124 -6.89 -2.70 28.29
C ARG A 124 -6.96 -2.07 29.67
N VAL A 125 -6.16 -1.03 29.91
CA VAL A 125 -6.12 -0.32 31.20
C VAL A 125 -6.78 1.06 31.13
N GLY A 126 -7.41 1.40 30.00
CA GLY A 126 -8.12 2.66 29.82
C GLY A 126 -7.22 3.90 29.78
N THR A 127 -5.97 3.77 29.37
CA THR A 127 -5.02 4.90 29.28
C THR A 127 -4.67 5.26 27.85
N LEU A 128 -4.07 6.45 27.65
CA LEU A 128 -3.57 6.86 26.35
C LEU A 128 -2.24 6.15 26.03
N ALA A 129 -2.08 5.75 24.77
CA ALA A 129 -0.81 5.24 24.25
C ALA A 129 0.14 6.42 23.98
N THR A 130 1.23 6.51 24.73
CA THR A 130 2.20 7.62 24.64
C THR A 130 3.66 7.15 24.55
N THR A 131 3.89 5.83 24.52
CA THR A 131 5.22 5.23 24.50
C THR A 131 5.48 4.46 23.20
N GLY A 132 6.73 4.03 22.98
CA GLY A 132 7.11 3.35 21.75
C GLY A 132 6.84 4.23 20.51
N PRO A 133 6.22 3.70 19.44
CA PRO A 133 5.90 4.51 18.25
C PRO A 133 5.03 5.74 18.54
N TYR A 134 4.19 5.70 19.59
CA TYR A 134 3.33 6.82 19.97
C TYR A 134 4.07 7.99 20.62
N ALA A 135 5.33 7.79 21.03
CA ALA A 135 6.19 8.88 21.48
C ALA A 135 6.64 9.80 20.33
N TRP A 136 6.62 9.29 19.09
CA TRP A 136 7.11 9.98 17.89
C TRP A 136 5.98 10.49 16.99
N ALA A 137 4.86 9.76 16.93
CA ALA A 137 3.70 10.12 16.13
C ALA A 137 2.41 9.78 16.86
N ARG A 138 1.37 10.61 16.70
CA ARG A 138 0.04 10.37 17.31
C ARG A 138 -0.74 9.23 16.63
N HIS A 139 -0.48 9.01 15.34
CA HIS A 139 -1.16 7.98 14.53
C HIS A 139 -0.17 7.09 13.76
N PRO A 140 0.70 6.34 14.47
CA PRO A 140 1.75 5.54 13.84
C PRO A 140 1.20 4.41 12.94
N GLN A 141 0.00 3.90 13.21
CA GLN A 141 -0.66 2.90 12.35
C GLN A 141 -1.05 3.49 10.99
N TYR A 142 -1.58 4.73 10.95
CA TYR A 142 -1.87 5.41 9.69
C TYR A 142 -0.61 5.69 8.88
N ALA A 143 0.47 6.08 9.55
CA ALA A 143 1.77 6.23 8.90
C ALA A 143 2.26 4.89 8.32
N GLY A 144 2.11 3.78 9.06
CA GLY A 144 2.47 2.45 8.59
C GLY A 144 1.66 1.99 7.37
N PHE A 145 0.34 2.23 7.34
CA PHE A 145 -0.47 1.96 6.15
C PHE A 145 -0.04 2.78 4.93
N LEU A 146 0.21 4.08 5.12
CA LEU A 146 0.72 4.94 4.04
C LEU A 146 2.09 4.47 3.55
N ALA A 147 2.97 4.03 4.45
CA ALA A 147 4.29 3.50 4.09
C ALA A 147 4.19 2.21 3.26
N VAL A 148 3.31 1.27 3.63
CA VAL A 148 3.07 0.04 2.85
C VAL A 148 2.54 0.38 1.46
N MET A 149 1.54 1.27 1.36
CA MET A 149 0.99 1.68 0.06
C MET A 149 2.03 2.40 -0.81
N ALA A 150 2.85 3.27 -0.21
CA ALA A 150 3.95 3.95 -0.90
C ALA A 150 5.00 2.96 -1.40
N GLY A 151 5.38 1.96 -0.59
CA GLY A 151 6.30 0.91 -1.03
C GLY A 151 5.76 0.17 -2.24
N PHE A 152 4.50 -0.24 -2.21
CA PHE A 152 3.87 -0.87 -3.37
C PHE A 152 3.85 0.00 -4.63
N LEU A 153 3.60 1.31 -4.50
CA LEU A 153 3.68 2.22 -5.64
C LEU A 153 5.10 2.31 -6.23
N LEU A 154 6.14 2.20 -5.40
CA LEU A 154 7.52 2.23 -5.87
C LEU A 154 7.84 1.01 -6.73
N GLN A 155 7.36 -0.18 -6.36
CA GLN A 155 7.64 -1.37 -7.18
C GLN A 155 6.68 -1.54 -8.37
N TRP A 156 5.41 -1.13 -8.21
CA TRP A 156 4.35 -1.41 -9.18
C TRP A 156 3.34 -0.25 -9.25
N PRO A 157 3.69 0.87 -9.88
CA PRO A 157 2.80 2.02 -10.00
C PRO A 157 1.66 1.70 -10.99
N THR A 158 0.41 1.90 -10.58
CA THR A 158 -0.76 1.73 -11.48
C THR A 158 -1.58 3.01 -11.52
N ILE A 159 -2.29 3.27 -12.63
CA ILE A 159 -3.14 4.46 -12.74
C ILE A 159 -4.16 4.53 -11.58
N PRO A 160 -4.90 3.46 -11.24
CA PRO A 160 -5.81 3.51 -10.10
C PRO A 160 -5.09 3.80 -8.78
N THR A 161 -3.96 3.15 -8.51
CA THR A 161 -3.25 3.31 -7.23
C THR A 161 -2.58 4.68 -7.09
N LEU A 162 -2.05 5.24 -8.18
CA LEU A 162 -1.50 6.59 -8.23
C LEU A 162 -2.56 7.67 -7.97
N VAL A 163 -3.82 7.43 -8.37
CA VAL A 163 -4.95 8.32 -8.05
C VAL A 163 -5.43 8.11 -6.61
N MET A 164 -5.57 6.85 -6.17
CA MET A 164 -6.08 6.51 -4.85
C MET A 164 -5.15 6.98 -3.73
N PHE A 165 -3.84 6.84 -3.90
CA PHE A 165 -2.87 7.15 -2.84
C PHE A 165 -2.94 8.60 -2.31
N PRO A 166 -2.89 9.67 -3.13
CA PRO A 166 -3.02 11.04 -2.62
C PRO A 166 -4.37 11.29 -1.96
N ILE A 167 -5.45 10.67 -2.46
CA ILE A 167 -6.77 10.74 -1.82
C ILE A 167 -6.72 10.11 -0.42
N LEU A 168 -6.12 8.92 -0.30
CA LEU A 168 -5.98 8.22 0.98
C LEU A 168 -5.09 8.97 1.97
N VAL A 169 -4.02 9.61 1.52
CA VAL A 169 -3.21 10.53 2.34
C VAL A 169 -4.09 11.63 2.95
N VAL A 170 -4.92 12.28 2.14
CA VAL A 170 -5.84 13.33 2.62
C VAL A 170 -6.88 12.76 3.57
N VAL A 171 -7.47 11.60 3.27
CA VAL A 171 -8.44 10.93 4.14
C VAL A 171 -7.82 10.62 5.49
N TYR A 172 -6.64 10.00 5.53
CA TYR A 172 -6.00 9.60 6.79
C TYR A 172 -5.59 10.82 7.61
N ARG A 173 -5.12 11.89 6.97
CA ARG A 173 -4.86 13.16 7.66
C ARG A 173 -6.13 13.74 8.30
N ARG A 174 -7.27 13.69 7.59
CA ARG A 174 -8.56 14.16 8.13
C ARG A 174 -9.03 13.29 9.30
N LEU A 175 -8.86 11.97 9.21
CA LEU A 175 -9.19 11.03 10.29
C LEU A 175 -8.35 11.31 11.54
N ALA A 176 -7.03 11.40 11.39
CA ALA A 176 -6.10 11.78 12.46
C ALA A 176 -6.50 13.10 13.14
N THR A 177 -6.75 14.14 12.34
CA THR A 177 -7.16 15.46 12.87
C THR A 177 -8.49 15.38 13.64
N ALA A 178 -9.43 14.56 13.19
CA ALA A 178 -10.72 14.38 13.85
C ALA A 178 -10.59 13.61 15.18
N GLU A 179 -9.73 12.58 15.23
CA GLU A 179 -9.40 11.85 16.46
C GLU A 179 -8.76 12.75 17.51
N GLU A 180 -7.78 13.57 17.10
CA GLU A 180 -7.11 14.51 18.02
C GLU A 180 -8.08 15.52 18.64
N ARG A 181 -9.12 15.94 17.90
CA ARG A 181 -10.16 16.83 18.44
C ARG A 181 -11.03 16.15 19.48
N SER A 182 -11.35 14.87 19.30
CA SER A 182 -12.17 14.13 20.28
C SER A 182 -11.47 13.81 21.60
N VAL A 183 -10.13 13.84 21.65
CA VAL A 183 -9.36 13.58 22.88
C VAL A 183 -9.09 14.86 23.69
N ARG A 184 -9.29 16.05 23.11
CA ARG A 184 -9.07 17.35 23.78
C ARG A 184 -10.28 17.86 24.58
N HIS A 185 -11.37 17.11 24.62
CA HIS A 185 -12.59 17.39 25.38
C HIS A 185 -12.77 16.35 26.48
#